data_AF-A0A1C3WJW9-F1
#
_entry.id   AF-A0A1C3WJW9-F1
#
_cell.length_a   1.000
_cell.length_b   1.000
_cell.length_c   1.000
_cell.angle_alpha   90.00
_cell.angle_beta   90.00
_cell.angle_gamma   90.00
#
_symmetry.space_group_name_H-M   'P 1'
#
loop_
_entity.id
_entity.type
_entity.pdbx_description
1 polymer ?
#
loop_
_entity_poly.entity_id
_entity_poly.type
_entity_poly.pdbx_seq_one_letter_code
_entity_poly.pdbx_strand_id
1 'polypeptide(L)' 'MGTDYIVIEDWYILTEAEAIEVAVDRHGEDETTSVAYCAFETWGDRNDPEYQFWFGLFLKLVQQKHVGWA' A
#
# COMPACT_ATOMS: atom_id res chain seq x y z
N MET A 1 8.10 9.11 22.44
CA MET A 1 8.21 7.98 21.51
C MET A 1 8.06 8.57 20.12
N GLY A 2 9.18 8.90 19.47
CA GLY A 2 9.16 9.29 18.07
C GLY A 2 9.07 8.00 17.28
N THR A 3 7.86 7.55 16.96
CA THR A 3 7.69 6.70 15.80
C THR A 3 8.02 7.60 14.63
N ASP A 4 9.23 7.43 14.09
CA ASP A 4 9.55 7.86 12.73
C ASP A 4 8.49 7.19 11.84
N TYR A 5 7.39 7.90 11.61
CA TYR A 5 6.48 7.60 10.53
C TYR A 5 7.29 7.92 9.29
N ILE A 6 8.14 6.98 8.88
CA ILE A 6 8.87 7.08 7.63
C ILE A 6 7.75 7.21 6.59
N VAL A 7 7.58 8.38 6.00
CA VAL A 7 6.63 8.52 4.90
C VAL A 7 7.26 7.74 3.74
N ILE A 8 6.46 6.98 2.98
CA ILE A 8 6.96 6.48 1.70
C ILE A 8 6.99 7.70 0.79
N GLU A 9 8.12 8.40 0.82
CA GLU A 9 8.34 9.57 -0.01
C GLU A 9 8.24 9.17 -1.48
N ASP A 10 7.73 10.07 -2.31
CA ASP A 10 7.62 9.86 -3.75
C ASP A 10 6.75 8.66 -4.18
N TRP A 11 5.79 8.23 -3.35
CA TRP A 11 4.80 7.21 -3.73
C TRP A 11 4.10 7.49 -5.08
N TYR A 12 3.95 8.77 -5.45
CA TYR A 12 3.26 9.20 -6.67
C TYR A 12 4.04 8.97 -7.97
N ILE A 13 5.34 8.66 -7.90
CA ILE A 13 6.15 8.25 -9.07
C ILE A 13 6.32 6.75 -9.17
N LEU A 14 5.97 5.98 -8.13
CA LEU A 14 6.14 4.54 -8.11
C LEU A 14 5.18 3.89 -9.10
N THR A 15 5.71 2.93 -9.86
CA THR A 15 4.85 1.94 -10.51
C THR A 15 4.18 1.04 -9.46
N GLU A 16 3.13 0.33 -9.84
CA GLU A 16 2.45 -0.60 -8.93
C GLU A 16 3.40 -1.66 -8.37
N ALA A 17 4.31 -2.17 -9.20
CA ALA A 17 5.29 -3.18 -8.79
C ALA A 17 6.30 -2.63 -7.78
N GLU A 18 6.83 -1.42 -8.01
CA GLU A 18 7.75 -0.75 -7.08
C GLU A 18 7.04 -0.41 -5.77
N ALA A 19 5.79 0.05 -5.83
CA ALA A 19 4.99 0.33 -4.64
C ALA A 19 4.75 -0.93 -3.80
N ILE A 20 4.49 -2.08 -4.43
CA ILE A 20 4.38 -3.37 -3.73
C ILE A 20 5.71 -3.76 -3.08
N GLU A 21 6.82 -3.67 -3.82
CA GLU A 21 8.15 -4.02 -3.30
C GLU A 21 8.52 -3.16 -2.10
N VAL A 22 8.32 -1.84 -2.19
CA VAL A 22 8.58 -0.90 -1.09
C VAL A 22 7.69 -1.20 0.12
N ALA A 23 6.40 -1.51 -0.10
CA ALA A 23 5.51 -1.88 0.99
C ALA A 23 5.97 -3.17 1.70
N VAL A 24 6.39 -4.18 0.93
CA VAL A 24 6.90 -5.45 1.46
C VAL A 24 8.23 -5.27 2.19
N ASP A 25 9.17 -4.50 1.65
CA ASP A 25 10.45 -4.20 2.32
C ASP A 25 10.24 -3.50 3.66
N ARG A 26 9.28 -2.57 3.70
CA ARG A 26 8.92 -1.82 4.91
C ARG A 26 8.25 -2.69 5.98
N HIS A 27 7.29 -3.51 5.60
CA HIS A 27 6.42 -4.21 6.56
C HIS A 27 6.80 -5.67 6.79
N GLY A 28 7.52 -6.30 5.86
CA GLY A 28 7.94 -7.70 5.95
C GLY A 28 6.81 -8.73 5.78
N GLU A 29 5.61 -8.29 5.35
CA GLU A 29 4.43 -9.13 5.17
C GLU A 29 4.19 -9.45 3.67
N ASP A 30 3.19 -10.29 3.36
CA ASP A 30 2.80 -10.52 1.97
C ASP A 30 2.33 -9.22 1.28
N GLU A 31 2.41 -9.19 -0.05
CA GLU A 31 2.11 -8.02 -0.88
C GLU A 31 0.79 -7.33 -0.50
N THR A 32 -0.28 -8.11 -0.26
CA THR A 32 -1.60 -7.55 0.05
C THR A 32 -1.65 -6.95 1.45
N THR A 33 -1.08 -7.63 2.43
CA THR A 33 -1.06 -7.16 3.82
C THR A 33 -0.16 -5.93 3.96
N SER A 34 1.02 -5.95 3.34
CA SER A 34 1.95 -4.83 3.30
C SER A 34 1.32 -3.57 2.70
N VAL A 35 0.67 -3.69 1.53
CA VAL A 35 -0.03 -2.56 0.89
C VAL A 35 -1.22 -2.08 1.73
N ALA A 36 -1.92 -2.97 2.42
CA ALA A 36 -3.00 -2.59 3.33
C ALA A 36 -2.51 -1.76 4.52
N TYR A 37 -1.32 -2.04 5.05
CA TYR A 37 -0.71 -1.22 6.09
C TYR A 37 -0.34 0.17 5.60
N CYS A 38 0.21 0.32 4.40
CA CYS A 38 0.47 1.65 3.82
C CYS A 38 -0.83 2.48 3.67
N ALA A 39 -1.93 1.85 3.26
CA ALA A 39 -3.24 2.51 3.22
C ALA A 39 -3.75 2.88 4.62
N PHE A 40 -3.54 2.03 5.62
CA PHE A 40 -3.98 2.31 6.99
C PHE A 40 -3.19 3.46 7.63
N GLU A 41 -1.88 3.53 7.38
CA GLU A 41 -0.99 4.60 7.88
C GLU A 41 -1.35 5.98 7.31
N THR A 42 -1.95 6.02 6.12
CA THR A 42 -2.31 7.25 5.38
C THR A 42 -3.79 7.61 5.50
N TRP A 43 -4.59 6.82 6.22
CA TRP A 43 -6.05 6.98 6.37
C TRP A 43 -6.50 8.24 7.15
N GLY A 44 -5.63 9.20 7.44
CA GLY A 44 -6.00 10.44 8.13
C GLY A 44 -7.16 11.20 7.44
N ASP A 45 -7.11 11.37 6.12
CA ASP A 45 -8.18 11.91 5.29
C ASP A 45 -8.48 10.93 4.15
N ARG A 46 -9.77 10.61 3.93
CA ARG A 46 -10.16 9.74 2.81
C ARG A 46 -9.91 10.38 1.45
N ASN A 47 -9.76 11.71 1.36
CA ASN A 47 -9.38 12.41 0.14
C ASN A 47 -7.87 12.57 -0.02
N ASP A 48 -7.08 12.05 0.93
CA ASP A 48 -5.64 12.07 0.81
C ASP A 48 -5.21 11.27 -0.44
N PRO A 49 -4.43 11.86 -1.36
CA PRO A 49 -4.01 11.18 -2.57
C PRO A 49 -3.18 9.92 -2.32
N GLU A 50 -2.37 9.91 -1.26
CA GLU A 50 -1.54 8.76 -0.87
C GLU A 50 -2.42 7.62 -0.36
N TYR A 51 -3.42 7.94 0.48
CA TYR A 51 -4.42 6.96 0.90
C TYR A 51 -5.14 6.33 -0.29
N GLN A 52 -5.60 7.16 -1.23
CA GLN A 52 -6.31 6.68 -2.42
C GLN A 52 -5.42 5.79 -3.31
N PHE A 53 -4.14 6.12 -3.42
CA PHE A 53 -3.16 5.31 -4.14
C PHE A 53 -3.00 3.93 -3.51
N TRP A 54 -2.66 3.86 -2.22
CA TRP A 54 -2.44 2.59 -1.51
C TRP A 54 -3.73 1.75 -1.42
N PHE A 55 -4.86 2.38 -1.12
CA PHE A 55 -6.14 1.69 -1.06
C PHE A 55 -6.57 1.15 -2.43
N GLY A 56 -6.35 1.92 -3.50
CA GLY A 56 -6.61 1.46 -4.87
C GLY A 56 -5.76 0.26 -5.26
N LEU A 57 -4.48 0.26 -4.90
CA LEU A 57 -3.56 -0.86 -5.13
C LEU A 57 -3.96 -2.10 -4.33
N PHE A 58 -4.32 -1.94 -3.06
CA PHE A 58 -4.86 -3.02 -2.22
C PHE A 58 -6.08 -3.70 -2.89
N LEU A 59 -7.04 -2.92 -3.39
CA LEU A 59 -8.22 -3.47 -4.06
C LEU A 59 -7.88 -4.27 -5.31
N LYS A 60 -6.88 -3.82 -6.10
CA LYS A 60 -6.39 -4.55 -7.27
C LYS A 60 -5.80 -5.90 -6.88
N LEU A 61 -4.97 -5.95 -5.83
CA LEU A 61 -4.36 -7.20 -5.35
C LEU A 61 -5.41 -8.20 -4.83
N VAL A 62 -6.40 -7.72 -4.08
CA VAL A 62 -7.51 -8.58 -3.60
C VAL A 62 -8.30 -9.14 -4.77
N GLN A 63 -8.59 -8.33 -5.80
CA GLN A 63 -9.30 -8.78 -6.99
C GLN A 63 -8.47 -9.80 -7.79
N GLN A 64 -7.17 -9.58 -7.96
CA GLN A 64 -6.28 -10.54 -8.64
C GLN A 64 -6.24 -11.90 -7.95
N LYS A 65 -6.14 -11.94 -6.61
CA LYS A 65 -6.20 -13.19 -5.84
C LYS A 65 -7.54 -13.92 -6.00
N HIS A 66 -8.63 -13.18 -6.21
CA HIS A 66 -9.96 -13.76 -6.43
C HIS A 66 -10.16 -14.41 -7.82
N VAL A 67 -9.43 -14.00 -8.86
CA VAL A 67 -9.57 -14.56 -10.21
C VAL A 67 -9.03 -16.01 -10.32
N GLY A 68 -8.31 -16.50 -9.30
CA GLY A 68 -7.75 -17.85 -9.24
C GLY A 68 -8.67 -18.95 -8.67
N TRP A 69 -9.94 -18.66 -8.33
CA TRP A 69 -10.89 -19.64 -7.74
C TRP A 69 -11.93 -20.16 -8.75
N ALA A 70 -11.49 -20.53 -9.95
CA ALA A 70 -12.32 -21.22 -10.94
C ALA A 70 -12.04 -22.74 -10.93
#